data_AF-A0A7X8QX52-F1
#
_entry.id   AF-A0A7X8QX52-F1
#
_cell.length_a   1.000
_cell.length_b   1.000
_cell.length_c   1.000
_cell.angle_alpha   90.00
_cell.angle_beta   90.00
_cell.angle_gamma   90.00
#
_symmetry.space_group_name_H-M   'P 1'
#
loop_
_entity.id
_entity.type
_entity.pdbx_description
1 polymer ?
#
loop_
_entity_poly.entity_id
_entity_poly.type
_entity_poly.pdbx_seq_one_letter_code
_entity_poly.pdbx_strand_id
1 'polypeptide(L)'
;MEAFVPKKVFLTKGVGRHKEKLASFEEALRDAKIANFNIVPVSSIMPPYCKLIPASEGVRKLRSGQILHAVLARNATNEHHRLLCASIGMAIPKNRSLHGYISE
;
A
#
# COMPACT_ATOMS: atom_id res chain seq x y z
N MET A 1 28.07 -5.00 1.24
CA MET A 1 27.00 -3.99 1.15
C MET A 1 25.71 -4.65 1.60
N GLU A 2 24.95 -4.01 2.50
CA GLU A 2 23.63 -4.49 2.91
C GLU A 2 22.65 -4.26 1.75
N ALA A 3 21.85 -5.27 1.39
CA ALA A 3 20.86 -5.14 0.32
C ALA A 3 19.73 -4.18 0.73
N PHE A 4 19.12 -3.50 -0.25
CA PHE A 4 17.98 -2.60 -0.01
C PHE A 4 16.71 -3.41 0.32
N VAL A 5 16.48 -3.65 1.62
CA VAL A 5 15.35 -4.45 2.12
C VAL A 5 14.57 -3.65 3.18
N PRO A 6 13.24 -3.47 3.03
CA PRO A 6 12.48 -2.70 4.00
C PRO A 6 12.32 -3.47 5.33
N LYS A 7 12.48 -2.74 6.45
CA LYS A 7 12.40 -3.30 7.81
C LYS A 7 11.03 -3.08 8.47
N LYS A 8 10.19 -2.24 7.87
CA LYS A 8 8.85 -1.88 8.36
C LYS A 8 7.88 -1.75 7.19
N VAL A 9 6.63 -2.13 7.42
CA VAL A 9 5.51 -1.98 6.48
C VAL A 9 4.30 -1.46 7.23
N PHE A 10 3.39 -0.77 6.54
CA PHE A 10 2.07 -0.45 7.06
C PHE A 10 1.03 -0.71 5.97
N LEU A 11 -0.20 -0.98 6.40
CA LEU A 11 -1.35 -1.10 5.51
C LEU A 11 -2.14 0.19 5.54
N THR A 12 -2.61 0.62 4.38
CA THR A 12 -3.53 1.74 4.24
C THR A 12 -4.57 1.40 3.17
N LYS A 13 -5.68 2.11 3.19
CA LYS A 13 -6.76 1.99 2.21
C LYS A 13 -7.40 3.35 2.02
N GLY A 14 -7.97 3.56 0.86
CA GLY A 14 -8.71 4.77 0.59
C GLY A 14 -9.70 4.60 -0.55
N VAL A 15 -10.67 5.50 -0.60
CA VAL A 15 -11.67 5.58 -1.66
C VAL A 15 -11.64 6.98 -2.29
N GLY A 16 -11.85 7.04 -3.60
CA GLY A 16 -11.90 8.28 -4.36
C GLY A 16 -13.05 8.26 -5.36
N ARG A 17 -13.66 9.42 -5.61
CA ARG A 17 -14.83 9.57 -6.46
C ARG A 17 -14.70 10.85 -7.28
N HIS A 18 -14.38 10.66 -8.56
CA HIS A 18 -14.24 11.76 -9.48
C HIS A 18 -14.80 11.38 -10.86
N LYS A 19 -15.17 12.38 -11.66
CA LYS A 19 -15.61 12.18 -13.06
C LYS A 19 -14.50 11.53 -13.89
N GLU A 20 -13.29 12.06 -13.77
CA GLU A 20 -12.08 11.53 -14.39
C GLU A 20 -11.46 10.38 -13.59
N LYS A 21 -11.14 9.27 -14.28
CA LYS A 21 -10.55 8.05 -13.68
C LYS A 21 -9.20 8.28 -12.99
N LEU A 22 -8.36 9.16 -13.54
CA LEU A 22 -7.05 9.45 -12.95
C LEU A 22 -7.21 10.21 -11.62
N ALA A 23 -8.05 11.24 -11.62
CA ALA A 23 -8.32 12.02 -10.43
C ALA A 23 -9.05 11.21 -9.35
N SER A 24 -9.92 10.25 -9.72
CA SER A 24 -10.56 9.37 -8.73
C SER A 24 -9.53 8.46 -8.04
N PHE A 25 -8.49 8.03 -8.77
CA PHE A 25 -7.36 7.32 -8.17
C PHE A 25 -6.52 8.22 -7.25
N GLU A 26 -6.22 9.47 -7.65
CA GLU A 26 -5.52 10.41 -6.78
C GLU A 26 -6.28 10.69 -5.47
N GLU A 27 -7.60 10.85 -5.53
CA GLU A 27 -8.44 10.99 -4.34
C GLU A 27 -8.37 9.77 -3.43
N ALA A 28 -8.37 8.56 -3.99
CA ALA A 28 -8.18 7.34 -3.21
C ALA A 28 -6.81 7.32 -2.51
N LEU A 29 -5.76 7.81 -3.17
CA LEU A 29 -4.43 7.97 -2.55
C LEU A 29 -4.42 9.06 -1.44
N ARG A 30 -5.19 10.14 -1.61
CA ARG A 30 -5.33 11.21 -0.59
C ARG A 30 -6.08 10.70 0.63
N ASP A 31 -7.13 9.92 0.44
CA ASP A 31 -7.86 9.24 1.51
C ASP A 31 -6.94 8.26 2.25
N ALA A 32 -6.16 7.47 1.50
CA ALA A 32 -5.14 6.55 2.02
C ALA A 32 -3.89 7.22 2.63
N LYS A 33 -3.82 8.56 2.65
CA LYS A 33 -2.72 9.36 3.22
C LYS A 33 -1.35 9.10 2.59
N ILE A 34 -1.32 8.73 1.30
CA ILE A 34 -0.09 8.43 0.56
C ILE A 34 0.04 9.17 -0.79
N ALA A 35 -0.88 10.09 -1.11
CA ALA A 35 -0.86 10.84 -2.39
C ALA A 35 0.36 11.73 -2.60
N ASN A 36 1.06 12.12 -1.53
CA ASN A 36 2.22 13.01 -1.61
C ASN A 36 3.55 12.26 -1.83
N PHE A 37 3.51 10.95 -2.09
CA PHE A 37 4.68 10.10 -2.34
C PHE A 37 4.73 9.60 -3.79
N ASN A 38 5.92 9.20 -4.25
CA ASN A 38 6.10 8.55 -5.54
C ASN A 38 5.95 7.04 -5.37
N ILE A 39 4.83 6.47 -5.83
CA ILE A 39 4.50 5.06 -5.57
C ILE A 39 5.06 4.17 -6.67
N VAL A 40 5.86 3.17 -6.28
CA VAL A 40 6.41 2.15 -7.18
C VAL A 40 5.73 0.81 -6.85
N PRO A 41 4.90 0.26 -7.76
CA PRO A 41 4.33 -1.06 -7.58
C PRO A 41 5.43 -2.12 -7.48
N VAL A 42 5.32 -3.02 -6.50
CA VAL A 42 6.22 -4.17 -6.34
C VAL A 42 5.42 -5.46 -6.20
N SER A 43 6.11 -6.58 -6.37
CA SER A 43 5.54 -7.91 -6.15
C SER A 43 5.27 -8.19 -4.67
N SER A 44 4.69 -9.34 -4.40
CA SER A 44 3.92 -9.57 -3.18
C SER A 44 4.70 -10.31 -2.07
N ILE A 45 5.92 -9.84 -1.75
CA ILE A 45 6.79 -10.44 -0.73
C ILE A 45 6.90 -9.55 0.51
N MET A 46 6.69 -10.14 1.69
CA MET A 46 6.94 -9.53 2.99
C MET A 46 8.32 -9.99 3.51
N PRO A 47 9.32 -9.11 3.66
CA PRO A 47 10.66 -9.54 4.02
C PRO A 47 10.75 -10.20 5.40
N PRO A 48 11.73 -11.11 5.62
CA PRO A 48 12.05 -11.64 6.94
C PRO A 48 12.20 -10.54 7.99
N TYR A 49 11.69 -10.79 9.18
CA TYR A 49 11.68 -9.87 10.33
C TYR A 49 11.00 -8.51 10.12
N CYS A 50 10.45 -8.19 8.95
CA CYS A 50 9.81 -6.91 8.67
C CYS A 50 8.61 -6.67 9.61
N LYS A 51 8.56 -5.51 10.26
CA LYS A 51 7.54 -5.20 11.28
C LYS A 51 6.33 -4.51 10.63
N LEU A 52 5.15 -5.05 10.87
CA LEU A 52 3.90 -4.33 10.61
C LEU A 52 3.73 -3.24 11.66
N ILE A 53 3.62 -1.99 11.23
CA ILE A 53 3.41 -0.83 12.09
C ILE A 53 2.10 -0.11 11.72
N PRO A 54 1.53 0.69 12.64
CA PRO A 54 0.38 1.53 12.31
C PRO A 54 0.70 2.51 11.17
N ALA A 55 -0.26 2.76 10.29
CA ALA A 55 -0.10 3.69 9.17
C ALA A 55 0.30 5.11 9.63
N SER A 56 -0.27 5.58 10.74
CA SER A 56 0.08 6.88 11.33
C SER A 56 1.55 6.96 11.77
N GLU A 57 2.14 5.87 12.26
CA GLU A 57 3.57 5.80 12.57
C GLU A 57 4.39 5.77 11.27
N GLY A 58 3.97 4.97 10.29
CA GLY A 58 4.65 4.83 9.00
C GLY A 58 4.75 6.14 8.25
N VAL A 59 3.62 6.82 8.05
CA VAL A 59 3.52 8.09 7.32
C VAL A 59 4.38 9.18 7.97
N ARG A 60 4.43 9.24 9.31
CA ARG A 60 5.29 10.22 10.04
C ARG A 60 6.79 10.04 9.80
N LYS A 61 7.23 8.86 9.35
CA LYS A 61 8.64 8.56 9.05
C LYS A 61 9.01 8.84 7.60
N LEU A 62 8.03 9.15 6.74
CA LEU A 62 8.22 9.40 5.32
C LEU A 62 8.33 10.90 5.03
N ARG A 63 8.91 11.24 3.88
CA ARG A 63 9.00 12.61 3.38
C ARG A 63 8.21 12.76 2.08
N SER A 64 7.59 13.92 1.87
CA SER A 64 6.91 14.21 0.61
C SER A 64 7.86 14.02 -0.58
N GLY A 65 7.37 13.38 -1.66
CA GLY A 65 8.16 13.04 -2.84
C GLY A 65 9.04 11.79 -2.71
N GLN A 66 9.11 11.16 -1.53
CA GLN A 66 9.87 9.93 -1.34
C GLN A 66 9.31 8.78 -2.20
N ILE A 67 10.20 7.95 -2.74
CA ILE A 67 9.83 6.70 -3.43
C ILE A 67 9.33 5.69 -2.40
N LEU A 68 8.09 5.25 -2.57
CA LEU A 68 7.42 4.27 -1.71
C LEU A 68 7.11 3.03 -2.54
N HIS A 69 7.81 1.94 -2.26
CA HIS A 69 7.52 0.63 -2.85
C HIS A 69 6.26 0.05 -2.19
N ALA A 70 5.24 -0.25 -2.99
CA ALA A 70 3.94 -0.70 -2.48
C ALA A 70 3.38 -1.86 -3.31
N VAL A 71 2.71 -2.79 -2.64
CA VAL A 71 1.80 -3.77 -3.25
C VAL A 71 0.43 -3.10 -3.33
N LEU A 72 -0.25 -3.15 -4.48
CA LEU A 72 -1.39 -2.28 -4.78
C LEU A 72 -2.58 -3.06 -5.32
N ALA A 73 -3.55 -3.30 -4.45
CA ALA A 73 -4.90 -3.67 -4.84
C ALA A 73 -5.66 -2.43 -5.30
N ARG A 74 -6.21 -2.44 -6.52
CA ARG A 74 -7.07 -1.35 -7.01
C ARG A 74 -8.25 -1.88 -7.80
N ASN A 75 -9.40 -1.23 -7.63
CA ASN A 75 -10.61 -1.52 -8.38
C ASN A 75 -11.36 -0.21 -8.66
N ALA A 76 -12.04 -0.11 -9.80
CA ALA A 76 -12.75 1.11 -10.20
C ALA A 76 -13.95 0.78 -11.09
N THR A 77 -15.01 1.58 -10.98
CA THR A 77 -16.21 1.51 -11.81
C THR A 77 -16.71 2.92 -12.10
N ASN A 78 -17.43 3.07 -13.21
CA ASN A 78 -18.22 4.25 -13.56
C ASN A 78 -19.73 3.94 -13.52
N GLU A 79 -20.13 2.76 -13.02
CA GLU A 79 -21.54 2.39 -12.84
C GLU A 79 -22.08 2.97 -11.52
N HIS A 80 -23.21 3.66 -11.60
CA HIS A 80 -23.91 4.14 -10.41
C HIS A 80 -24.32 2.97 -9.50
N HIS A 81 -24.22 3.20 -8.18
CA HIS A 81 -24.62 2.25 -7.13
C HIS A 81 -23.90 0.89 -7.14
N ARG A 82 -22.78 0.74 -7.88
CA ARG A 82 -21.97 -0.46 -7.77
C ARG A 82 -21.15 -0.51 -6.49
N LEU A 83 -21.22 -1.66 -5.82
CA LEU A 83 -20.33 -2.01 -4.72
C LEU A 83 -19.01 -2.52 -5.28
N LEU A 84 -17.91 -1.97 -4.79
CA LEU A 84 -16.55 -2.39 -5.12
C LEU A 84 -15.75 -2.59 -3.85
N CYS A 85 -14.76 -3.48 -3.93
CA CYS A 85 -13.77 -3.69 -2.90
C CYS A 85 -12.38 -3.78 -3.53
N ALA A 86 -11.38 -3.33 -2.80
CA ALA A 86 -9.97 -3.60 -3.00
C ALA A 86 -9.38 -3.95 -1.62
N SER A 87 -8.58 -5.00 -1.55
CA SER A 87 -8.09 -5.52 -0.27
C SER A 87 -6.68 -6.06 -0.38
N ILE A 88 -5.86 -5.81 0.63
CA ILE A 88 -4.55 -6.43 0.78
C ILE A 88 -4.63 -7.47 1.91
N GLY A 89 -4.24 -8.70 1.59
CA GLY A 89 -4.01 -9.77 2.56
C GLY A 89 -2.52 -9.98 2.82
N MET A 90 -2.16 -10.44 4.02
CA MET A 90 -0.77 -10.77 4.36
C MET A 90 -0.68 -12.10 5.11
N ALA A 91 0.20 -12.98 4.64
CA ALA A 91 0.59 -14.19 5.32
C ALA A 91 1.97 -14.01 5.96
N ILE A 92 2.00 -13.95 7.29
CA ILE A 92 3.23 -13.82 8.07
C ILE A 92 3.62 -15.20 8.64
N PRO A 93 4.78 -15.76 8.30
CA PRO A 93 5.19 -17.06 8.82
C PRO A 93 5.47 -16.98 10.33
N LYS A 94 5.20 -18.09 11.04
CA LYS A 94 5.57 -18.23 12.46
C LYS A 94 7.08 -18.08 12.64
N ASN A 95 7.86 -18.72 11.77
CA ASN A 95 9.30 -18.51 11.70
C ASN A 95 9.60 -17.20 10.96
N ARG A 96 10.04 -16.19 11.71
CA ARG A 96 10.30 -14.83 11.21
C ARG A 96 11.56 -14.72 10.35
N SER A 97 12.37 -15.77 10.25
CA SER A 97 13.50 -15.84 9.32
C SER A 97 13.09 -16.11 7.87
N LEU A 98 11.86 -16.61 7.66
CA LEU A 98 11.28 -16.83 6.34
C LEU A 98 10.54 -15.58 5.87
N HIS A 99 10.42 -15.41 4.55
CA HIS A 99 9.57 -14.36 3.98
C HIS A 99 8.09 -14.72 4.10
N GLY A 100 7.26 -13.69 4.19
CA GLY A 100 5.81 -13.81 4.07
C GLY A 100 5.33 -13.46 2.67
N TYR A 101 4.03 -13.62 2.46
CA TYR A 101 3.36 -13.30 1.21
C TYR A 101 2.34 -12.20 1.42
N ILE A 102 2.14 -11.39 0.39
CA ILE A 102 1.11 -10.37 0.29
C ILE A 102 0.17 -10.81 -0.84
N SER A 103 -1.13 -10.52 -0.73
CA SER A 103 -2.11 -10.76 -1.79
C SER A 103 -2.90 -9.49 -2.01
N GLU A 104 -3.19 -9.15 -3.25
CA GLU A 104 -3.88 -7.92 -3.69
C GLU A 104 -5.15 -8.22 -4.49
#